data_AF-A0A3D4HIZ5-F1
#
_entry.id   AF-A0A3D4HIZ5-F1
#
_cell.length_a   1.000
_cell.length_b   1.000
_cell.length_c   1.000
_cell.angle_alpha   90.00
_cell.angle_beta   90.00
_cell.angle_gamma   90.00
#
_symmetry.space_group_name_H-M   'P 1'
#
loop_
_entity.id
_entity.type
_entity.pdbx_description
1 polymer ?
#
loop_
_entity_poly.entity_id
_entity_poly.type
_entity_poly.pdbx_seq_one_letter_code
_entity_poly.pdbx_strand_id
1 'polypeptide(L)'
;MENFAEQCMDMARSILGHNLEAINEDGTITPVSGDTALPDEPGHAAHAIGEFYRATQETSLDGYDLIDLAARTLTAQTFTEGDKENGLAYSSLALLCFGPAKDRNLVWERLLDETREELDRQLLIRTDYTDHQQAFNIAKAVARFSMGLSKKDETGKLVDLLIERIQSTSTTGFFDDKAGSIGGVFDIYGILSFIFTRQALQLPSNMHLRDRKLPSLRTYAEKYLRMLTDLVRMDGLGWSYGESIGAYGQMHCITLILQAMRDGWISDEQKPYYFELLRRLFHFFFVTYLDQEHGFLVIRDEERNTSHKHSTRMANFDAARYLCQWARLAKSIGGTMDPKPLPS
;
A
#
# COMPACT_ATOMS: atom_id res chain seq x y z
N MET A 1 11.61 18.08 -3.38
CA MET A 1 10.51 17.10 -3.49
C MET A 1 9.97 16.99 -4.90
N GLU A 2 9.99 18.06 -5.71
CA GLU A 2 9.52 18.02 -7.10
C GLU A 2 10.30 17.01 -7.96
N ASN A 3 11.63 17.13 -8.06
CA ASN A 3 12.46 16.16 -8.78
C ASN A 3 12.27 14.71 -8.30
N PHE A 4 12.12 14.52 -6.99
CA PHE A 4 11.83 13.19 -6.41
C PHE A 4 10.47 12.67 -6.88
N ALA A 5 9.45 13.53 -6.91
CA ALA A 5 8.12 13.14 -7.38
C ALA A 5 8.10 12.81 -8.88
N GLU A 6 8.83 13.55 -9.70
CA GLU A 6 9.00 13.26 -11.13
C GLU A 6 9.72 11.92 -11.34
N GLN A 7 10.86 11.72 -10.67
CA GLN A 7 11.58 10.46 -10.73
C GLN A 7 10.72 9.26 -10.30
N CYS A 8 9.93 9.41 -9.23
CA CYS A 8 8.97 8.40 -8.82
C CYS A 8 7.92 8.11 -9.91
N MET A 9 7.36 9.14 -10.55
CA MET A 9 6.36 8.95 -11.60
C MET A 9 6.93 8.30 -12.86
N ASP A 10 8.14 8.66 -13.27
CA ASP A 10 8.78 8.07 -14.45
C ASP A 10 9.02 6.57 -14.25
N MET A 11 9.52 6.19 -13.07
CA MET A 11 9.68 4.79 -12.71
C MET A 11 8.34 4.07 -12.57
N ALA A 12 7.32 4.70 -11.98
CA ALA A 12 6.00 4.10 -11.85
C ALA A 12 5.38 3.79 -13.22
N ARG A 13 5.51 4.73 -14.16
CA ARG A 13 5.03 4.54 -15.54
C ARG A 13 5.78 3.39 -16.22
N SER A 14 7.10 3.38 -16.13
CA SER A 14 7.93 2.32 -16.71
C SER A 14 7.53 0.95 -16.16
N ILE A 15 7.50 0.79 -14.83
CA ILE A 15 7.17 -0.50 -14.20
C ILE A 15 5.75 -0.93 -14.54
N LEU A 16 4.77 -0.02 -14.45
CA LEU A 16 3.39 -0.38 -14.76
C LEU A 16 3.27 -0.81 -16.23
N GLY A 17 3.79 -0.02 -17.17
CA GLY A 17 3.75 -0.29 -18.61
C GLY A 17 4.28 -1.68 -18.98
N HIS A 18 5.45 -2.06 -18.46
CA HIS A 18 6.06 -3.38 -18.69
C HIS A 18 5.30 -4.56 -18.06
N ASN A 19 4.34 -4.31 -17.18
CA ASN A 19 3.60 -5.36 -16.48
C ASN A 19 2.12 -5.44 -16.89
N LEU A 20 1.58 -4.47 -17.63
CA LEU A 20 0.17 -4.50 -18.07
C LEU A 20 -0.14 -5.66 -19.01
N GLU A 21 0.81 -6.06 -19.86
CA GLU A 21 0.65 -7.20 -20.78
C GLU A 21 0.42 -8.55 -20.07
N ALA A 22 0.80 -8.64 -18.79
CA ALA A 22 0.63 -9.85 -18.00
C ALA A 22 -0.81 -10.04 -17.50
N ILE A 23 -1.67 -9.02 -17.63
CA ILE A 23 -3.08 -9.09 -17.26
C ILE A 23 -3.84 -9.78 -18.40
N ASN A 24 -4.35 -10.97 -18.13
CA ASN A 24 -5.07 -11.79 -19.11
C ASN A 24 -6.48 -11.26 -19.37
N GLU A 25 -7.16 -11.81 -20.37
CA GLU A 25 -8.52 -11.42 -20.72
C GLU A 25 -9.54 -11.65 -19.59
N ASP A 26 -9.33 -12.69 -18.80
CA ASP A 26 -10.14 -13.00 -17.62
C ASP A 26 -9.73 -12.22 -16.36
N GLY A 27 -8.68 -11.37 -16.46
CA GLY A 27 -8.15 -10.58 -15.35
C GLY A 27 -7.16 -11.30 -14.44
N THR A 28 -6.84 -12.58 -14.71
CA THR A 28 -5.76 -13.28 -14.02
C THR A 28 -4.40 -12.72 -14.43
N ILE A 29 -3.37 -12.98 -13.61
CA ILE A 29 -2.02 -12.48 -13.86
C ILE A 29 -1.13 -13.63 -14.33
N THR A 30 -0.46 -13.44 -15.47
CA THR A 30 0.54 -14.37 -15.97
C THR A 30 1.84 -14.20 -15.18
N PRO A 31 2.31 -15.26 -14.47
CA PRO A 31 3.51 -15.17 -13.64
C PRO A 31 4.76 -14.99 -14.51
N VAL A 32 5.81 -14.42 -13.92
CA VAL A 32 7.15 -14.44 -14.54
C VAL A 32 7.65 -15.89 -14.58
N SER A 33 8.43 -16.26 -15.60
CA SER A 33 9.00 -17.60 -15.71
C SER A 33 9.74 -18.01 -14.43
N GLY A 34 9.34 -19.15 -13.84
CA GLY A 34 9.91 -19.67 -12.60
C GLY A 34 9.18 -19.25 -11.32
N ASP A 35 8.29 -18.26 -11.39
CA ASP A 35 7.38 -17.90 -10.28
C ASP A 35 6.05 -18.67 -10.39
N THR A 36 5.37 -18.79 -9.26
CA THR A 36 4.01 -19.33 -9.16
C THR A 36 3.02 -18.16 -9.06
N ALA A 37 1.92 -18.24 -9.82
CA ALA A 37 0.83 -17.28 -9.71
C ALA A 37 0.20 -17.34 -8.30
N LEU A 38 -0.18 -16.18 -7.77
CA LEU A 38 -0.82 -16.07 -6.46
C LEU A 38 -2.27 -15.58 -6.61
N PRO A 39 -3.19 -16.07 -5.76
CA PRO A 39 -4.64 -15.78 -5.89
C PRO A 39 -5.01 -14.31 -5.63
N ASP A 40 -4.12 -13.53 -5.04
CA ASP A 40 -4.29 -12.12 -4.68
C ASP A 40 -3.63 -11.12 -5.65
N GLU A 41 -2.84 -11.58 -6.63
CA GLU A 41 -2.18 -10.71 -7.61
C GLU A 41 -3.14 -9.78 -8.37
N PRO A 42 -4.35 -10.23 -8.79
CA PRO A 42 -5.29 -9.34 -9.48
C PRO A 42 -5.68 -8.13 -8.62
N GLY A 43 -5.89 -8.29 -7.32
CA GLY A 43 -6.19 -7.18 -6.41
C GLY A 43 -5.04 -6.16 -6.33
N HIS A 44 -3.79 -6.63 -6.28
CA HIS A 44 -2.61 -5.76 -6.32
C HIS A 44 -2.47 -5.02 -7.65
N ALA A 45 -2.70 -5.71 -8.78
CA ALA A 45 -2.70 -5.10 -10.11
C ALA A 45 -3.76 -3.99 -10.22
N ALA A 46 -5.00 -4.26 -9.79
CA ALA A 46 -6.08 -3.28 -9.75
C ALA A 46 -5.68 -2.04 -8.95
N HIS A 47 -5.03 -2.24 -7.79
CA HIS A 47 -4.62 -1.12 -6.92
C HIS A 47 -3.47 -0.31 -7.51
N ALA A 48 -2.52 -0.96 -8.19
CA ALA A 48 -1.44 -0.28 -8.91
C ALA A 48 -1.98 0.62 -10.02
N ILE A 49 -2.90 0.09 -10.85
CA ILE A 49 -3.58 0.86 -11.89
C ILE A 49 -4.37 2.02 -11.26
N GLY A 50 -5.08 1.77 -10.16
CA GLY A 50 -5.82 2.80 -9.43
C GLY A 50 -4.93 3.92 -8.91
N GLU A 51 -3.80 3.62 -8.25
CA GLU A 51 -2.90 4.66 -7.76
C GLU A 51 -2.22 5.42 -8.90
N PHE A 52 -1.94 4.78 -10.04
CA PHE A 52 -1.50 5.47 -11.25
C PHE A 52 -2.56 6.44 -11.76
N TYR A 53 -3.82 5.99 -11.92
CA TYR A 53 -4.94 6.86 -12.29
C TYR A 53 -5.08 8.05 -11.32
N ARG A 54 -4.94 7.84 -10.01
CA ARG A 54 -4.96 8.95 -9.03
C ARG A 54 -3.82 9.94 -9.21
N ALA A 55 -2.66 9.48 -9.67
CA ALA A 55 -1.49 10.32 -9.84
C ALA A 55 -1.50 11.11 -11.16
N THR A 56 -2.12 10.56 -12.21
CA THR A 56 -2.03 11.10 -13.57
C THR A 56 -3.38 11.53 -14.17
N GLN A 57 -4.48 10.93 -13.71
CA GLN A 57 -5.81 10.97 -14.34
C GLN A 57 -5.85 10.33 -15.74
N GLU A 58 -4.80 9.60 -16.13
CA GLU A 58 -4.75 8.90 -17.41
C GLU A 58 -5.57 7.61 -17.35
N THR A 59 -6.35 7.37 -18.40
CA THR A 59 -7.18 6.16 -18.56
C THR A 59 -6.56 5.12 -19.49
N SER A 60 -5.37 5.41 -20.03
CA SER A 60 -4.64 4.52 -20.92
C SER A 60 -3.13 4.63 -20.70
N LEU A 61 -2.41 3.53 -20.87
CA LEU A 61 -0.94 3.50 -20.84
C LEU A 61 -0.45 2.47 -21.85
N ASP A 62 0.52 2.83 -22.69
CA ASP A 62 1.16 1.95 -23.69
C ASP A 62 0.18 1.17 -24.58
N GLY A 63 -0.95 1.80 -24.92
CA GLY A 63 -2.01 1.22 -25.77
C GLY A 63 -3.05 0.38 -25.01
N TYR A 64 -2.91 0.19 -23.70
CA TYR A 64 -3.87 -0.52 -22.86
C TYR A 64 -4.94 0.42 -22.29
N ASP A 65 -6.20 -0.01 -22.23
CA ASP A 65 -7.29 0.65 -21.48
C ASP A 65 -7.16 0.29 -19.99
N LEU A 66 -6.75 1.26 -19.17
CA LEU A 66 -6.54 1.04 -17.74
C LEU A 66 -7.85 0.79 -16.97
N ILE A 67 -8.95 1.39 -17.41
CA ILE A 67 -10.26 1.18 -16.77
C ILE A 67 -10.73 -0.25 -17.02
N ASP A 68 -10.50 -0.74 -18.24
CA ASP A 68 -10.84 -2.11 -18.61
C ASP A 68 -9.99 -3.15 -17.85
N LEU A 69 -8.66 -2.97 -17.82
CA LEU A 69 -7.77 -3.86 -17.09
C LEU A 69 -8.04 -3.87 -15.58
N ALA A 70 -8.32 -2.71 -14.98
CA ALA A 70 -8.73 -2.63 -13.58
C ALA A 70 -10.06 -3.36 -13.34
N ALA A 71 -11.04 -3.24 -14.24
CA ALA A 71 -12.30 -3.96 -14.12
C ALA A 71 -12.11 -5.48 -14.23
N ARG A 72 -11.30 -5.97 -15.18
CA ARG A 72 -10.99 -7.40 -15.35
C ARG A 72 -10.32 -7.98 -14.11
N THR A 73 -9.28 -7.33 -13.60
CA THR A 73 -8.55 -7.78 -12.40
C THR A 73 -9.42 -7.77 -11.14
N LEU A 74 -10.31 -6.79 -10.99
CA LEU A 74 -11.31 -6.80 -9.91
C LEU A 74 -12.30 -7.96 -10.06
N THR A 75 -12.76 -8.26 -11.27
CA THR A 75 -13.61 -9.42 -11.54
C THR A 75 -12.88 -10.71 -11.16
N ALA A 76 -11.65 -10.92 -11.64
CA ALA A 76 -10.84 -12.07 -11.29
C ALA A 76 -10.69 -12.22 -9.76
N GLN A 77 -10.32 -11.13 -9.07
CA GLN A 77 -10.12 -11.15 -7.62
C GLN A 77 -11.41 -11.49 -6.84
N THR A 78 -12.55 -11.01 -7.34
CA THR A 78 -13.86 -11.22 -6.72
C THR A 78 -14.23 -12.71 -6.72
N PHE A 79 -13.94 -13.39 -7.82
CA PHE A 79 -14.25 -14.81 -8.02
C PHE A 79 -13.12 -15.77 -7.64
N THR A 80 -12.00 -15.28 -7.11
CA THR A 80 -10.94 -16.11 -6.53
C THR A 80 -11.50 -17.08 -5.48
N GLU A 81 -11.13 -18.35 -5.61
CA GLU A 81 -11.39 -19.40 -4.62
C GLU A 81 -10.25 -19.45 -3.59
N GLY A 82 -10.56 -19.82 -2.34
CA GLY A 82 -9.57 -19.95 -1.27
C GLY A 82 -9.27 -18.65 -0.51
N ASP A 83 -8.01 -18.45 -0.11
CA ASP A 83 -7.57 -17.24 0.60
C ASP A 83 -7.52 -16.05 -0.35
N LYS A 84 -8.32 -15.03 -0.05
CA LYS A 84 -8.53 -13.85 -0.88
C LYS A 84 -8.63 -12.56 -0.09
N GLU A 85 -8.38 -12.61 1.23
CA GLU A 85 -8.60 -11.46 2.10
C GLU A 85 -7.61 -10.34 1.79
N ASN A 86 -6.36 -10.70 1.48
CA ASN A 86 -5.37 -9.78 0.98
C ASN A 86 -5.82 -9.14 -0.34
N GLY A 87 -6.03 -9.92 -1.39
CA GLY A 87 -6.44 -9.41 -2.70
C GLY A 87 -7.72 -8.56 -2.67
N LEU A 88 -8.73 -8.96 -1.89
CA LEU A 88 -9.96 -8.16 -1.71
C LEU A 88 -9.71 -6.82 -1.01
N ALA A 89 -8.74 -6.74 -0.10
CA ALA A 89 -8.35 -5.50 0.54
C ALA A 89 -7.71 -4.52 -0.46
N TYR A 90 -6.80 -5.01 -1.31
CA TYR A 90 -6.20 -4.21 -2.36
C TYR A 90 -7.24 -3.79 -3.41
N SER A 91 -8.14 -4.69 -3.81
CA SER A 91 -9.30 -4.37 -4.65
C SER A 91 -10.20 -3.28 -4.06
N SER A 92 -10.37 -3.28 -2.73
CA SER A 92 -11.13 -2.24 -2.03
C SER A 92 -10.48 -0.87 -2.18
N LEU A 93 -9.15 -0.80 -2.02
CA LEU A 93 -8.41 0.44 -2.23
C LEU A 93 -8.38 0.84 -3.72
N ALA A 94 -8.28 -0.13 -4.63
CA ALA A 94 -8.34 0.08 -6.07
C ALA A 94 -9.64 0.75 -6.49
N LEU A 95 -10.80 0.22 -6.08
CA LEU A 95 -12.10 0.82 -6.35
C LEU A 95 -12.13 2.29 -5.94
N LEU A 96 -11.70 2.58 -4.71
CA LEU A 96 -11.70 3.93 -4.17
C LEU A 96 -10.76 4.88 -4.94
N CYS A 97 -9.74 4.38 -5.62
CA CYS A 97 -8.85 5.19 -6.43
C CYS A 97 -9.56 5.84 -7.63
N PHE A 98 -10.59 5.20 -8.17
CA PHE A 98 -11.39 5.70 -9.28
C PHE A 98 -12.57 6.59 -8.85
N GLY A 99 -12.67 6.86 -7.55
CA GLY A 99 -13.68 7.75 -6.98
C GLY A 99 -14.46 7.09 -5.86
N PRO A 100 -14.82 7.83 -4.79
CA PRO A 100 -15.46 7.27 -3.61
C PRO A 100 -16.98 7.10 -3.76
N ALA A 101 -17.53 7.18 -4.98
CA ALA A 101 -18.97 7.09 -5.22
C ALA A 101 -19.25 6.31 -6.51
N LYS A 102 -20.15 5.32 -6.42
CA LYS A 102 -20.39 4.36 -7.51
C LYS A 102 -20.94 4.98 -8.80
N ASP A 103 -21.62 6.12 -8.72
CA ASP A 103 -22.23 6.85 -9.85
C ASP A 103 -21.22 7.66 -10.67
N ARG A 104 -19.96 7.72 -10.26
CA ARG A 104 -18.88 8.43 -10.95
C ARG A 104 -17.59 7.61 -11.02
N ASN A 105 -17.67 6.33 -10.67
CA ASN A 105 -16.52 5.45 -10.61
C ASN A 105 -16.45 4.65 -11.91
N LEU A 106 -15.52 5.04 -12.78
CA LEU A 106 -15.37 4.49 -14.13
C LEU A 106 -15.20 2.97 -14.15
N VAL A 107 -14.49 2.43 -13.16
CA VAL A 107 -14.27 0.98 -13.04
C VAL A 107 -15.55 0.29 -12.55
N TRP A 108 -16.22 0.86 -11.54
CA TRP A 108 -17.50 0.32 -11.08
C TRP A 108 -18.54 0.24 -12.21
N GLU A 109 -18.64 1.28 -13.04
CA GLU A 109 -19.51 1.32 -14.23
C GLU A 109 -19.17 0.25 -15.27
N ARG A 110 -17.89 -0.14 -15.38
CA ARG A 110 -17.43 -1.19 -16.30
C ARG A 110 -17.73 -2.60 -15.80
N LEU A 111 -17.81 -2.81 -14.49
CA LEU A 111 -18.10 -4.13 -13.92
C LEU A 111 -19.49 -4.64 -14.34
N LEU A 112 -19.59 -5.95 -14.59
CA LEU A 112 -20.87 -6.64 -14.78
C LEU A 112 -21.67 -6.67 -13.47
N ASP A 113 -23.00 -6.76 -13.57
CA ASP A 113 -23.88 -6.76 -12.39
C ASP A 113 -23.58 -7.94 -11.47
N GLU A 114 -23.31 -9.13 -12.01
CA GLU A 114 -22.94 -10.31 -11.23
C GLU A 114 -21.65 -10.08 -10.44
N THR A 115 -20.69 -9.35 -11.02
CA THR A 115 -19.44 -9.00 -10.35
C THR A 115 -19.67 -7.99 -9.23
N ARG A 116 -20.53 -6.99 -9.45
CA ARG A 116 -20.87 -5.99 -8.42
C ARG A 116 -21.56 -6.63 -7.24
N GLU A 117 -22.50 -7.54 -7.49
CA GLU A 117 -23.24 -8.28 -6.45
C GLU A 117 -22.32 -9.18 -5.63
N GLU A 118 -21.46 -9.95 -6.30
CA GLU A 118 -20.53 -10.83 -5.62
C GLU A 118 -19.45 -10.05 -4.86
N LEU A 119 -18.94 -8.96 -5.44
CA LEU A 119 -17.97 -8.09 -4.77
C LEU A 119 -18.58 -7.44 -3.53
N ASP A 120 -19.82 -6.94 -3.61
CA ASP A 120 -20.54 -6.48 -2.41
C ASP A 120 -20.58 -7.58 -1.35
N ARG A 121 -21.02 -8.80 -1.71
CA ARG A 121 -21.07 -9.91 -0.76
C ARG A 121 -19.71 -10.21 -0.12
N GLN A 122 -18.64 -10.29 -0.91
CA GLN A 122 -17.28 -10.58 -0.42
C GLN A 122 -16.75 -9.48 0.50
N LEU A 123 -16.97 -8.21 0.13
CA LEU A 123 -16.56 -7.08 0.94
C LEU A 123 -17.33 -7.01 2.26
N LEU A 124 -18.50 -7.67 2.41
CA LEU A 124 -19.27 -7.72 3.66
C LEU A 124 -18.60 -8.61 4.71
N ILE A 125 -17.95 -9.68 4.26
CA ILE A 125 -17.43 -10.74 5.13
C ILE A 125 -16.35 -10.15 6.04
N ARG A 126 -16.46 -10.43 7.35
CA ARG A 126 -15.51 -10.03 8.38
C ARG A 126 -15.01 -11.27 9.09
N THR A 127 -13.70 -11.43 9.12
CA THR A 127 -13.01 -12.37 10.00
C THR A 127 -12.46 -11.58 11.18
N ASP A 128 -12.54 -12.11 12.41
CA ASP A 128 -11.94 -11.46 13.59
C ASP A 128 -10.43 -11.69 13.60
N TYR A 129 -9.69 -10.71 13.09
CA TYR A 129 -8.24 -10.77 12.99
C TYR A 129 -7.57 -10.20 14.23
N THR A 130 -6.43 -10.81 14.57
CA THR A 130 -5.53 -10.36 15.64
C THR A 130 -4.18 -9.90 15.12
N ASP A 131 -3.99 -9.96 13.80
CA ASP A 131 -2.78 -9.64 13.05
C ASP A 131 -3.07 -8.50 12.03
N HIS A 132 -2.12 -8.21 11.15
CA HIS A 132 -2.18 -7.14 10.16
C HIS A 132 -3.40 -7.23 9.23
N GLN A 133 -4.03 -8.41 9.09
CA GLN A 133 -5.23 -8.58 8.28
C GLN A 133 -6.43 -7.79 8.85
N GLN A 134 -6.36 -7.33 10.10
CA GLN A 134 -7.35 -6.37 10.60
C GLN A 134 -7.35 -5.05 9.81
N ALA A 135 -6.22 -4.63 9.21
CA ALA A 135 -6.18 -3.49 8.31
C ALA A 135 -6.99 -3.74 7.01
N PHE A 136 -7.09 -4.99 6.58
CA PHE A 136 -7.87 -5.40 5.40
C PHE A 136 -9.37 -5.25 5.64
N ASN A 137 -9.86 -5.65 6.81
CA ASN A 137 -11.24 -5.38 7.24
C ASN A 137 -11.58 -3.89 7.17
N ILE A 138 -10.65 -3.02 7.59
CA ILE A 138 -10.84 -1.56 7.55
C ILE A 138 -11.01 -1.09 6.10
N ALA A 139 -10.13 -1.50 5.17
CA ALA A 139 -10.25 -1.11 3.77
C ALA A 139 -11.56 -1.59 3.12
N LYS A 140 -11.97 -2.84 3.38
CA LYS A 140 -13.25 -3.39 2.91
C LYS A 140 -14.43 -2.54 3.43
N ALA A 141 -14.42 -2.17 4.71
CA ALA A 141 -15.46 -1.33 5.30
C ALA A 141 -15.53 0.08 4.69
N VAL A 142 -14.37 0.71 4.49
CA VAL A 142 -14.25 2.03 3.84
C VAL A 142 -14.82 1.98 2.42
N ALA A 143 -14.42 0.97 1.63
CA ALA A 143 -14.88 0.81 0.26
C ALA A 143 -16.40 0.62 0.21
N ARG A 144 -16.96 -0.30 1.01
CA ARG A 144 -18.40 -0.52 1.08
C ARG A 144 -19.18 0.75 1.41
N PHE A 145 -18.75 1.46 2.45
CA PHE A 145 -19.46 2.65 2.89
C PHE A 145 -19.39 3.76 1.84
N SER A 146 -18.20 4.02 1.30
CA SER A 146 -17.99 5.07 0.29
C SER A 146 -18.79 4.77 -0.97
N MET A 147 -18.70 3.54 -1.49
CA MET A 147 -19.41 3.10 -2.70
C MET A 147 -20.94 2.99 -2.52
N GLY A 148 -21.47 3.29 -1.32
CA GLY A 148 -22.91 3.23 -1.04
C GLY A 148 -23.48 1.82 -0.98
N LEU A 149 -22.61 0.82 -0.74
CA LEU A 149 -22.98 -0.59 -0.53
C LEU A 149 -23.37 -0.88 0.93
N SER A 150 -23.14 0.09 1.83
CA SER A 150 -23.61 0.05 3.21
C SER A 150 -24.18 1.40 3.62
N LYS A 151 -25.30 1.38 4.34
CA LYS A 151 -25.85 2.59 5.00
C LYS A 151 -25.12 2.94 6.30
N LYS A 152 -24.36 2.00 6.86
CA LYS A 152 -23.70 2.15 8.15
C LYS A 152 -22.19 2.13 7.96
N ASP A 153 -21.54 3.18 8.44
CA ASP A 153 -20.09 3.26 8.50
C ASP A 153 -19.59 2.53 9.76
N GLU A 154 -18.93 1.38 9.57
CA GLU A 154 -18.33 0.58 10.63
C GLU A 154 -16.82 0.82 10.77
N THR A 155 -16.23 1.59 9.87
CA THR A 155 -14.78 1.83 9.77
C THR A 155 -14.21 2.30 11.12
N GLY A 156 -14.89 3.24 11.78
CA GLY A 156 -14.45 3.74 13.08
C GLY A 156 -14.29 2.67 14.15
N LYS A 157 -15.20 1.68 14.17
CA LYS A 157 -15.15 0.57 15.13
C LYS A 157 -14.02 -0.40 14.81
N LEU A 158 -13.75 -0.64 13.53
CA LEU A 158 -12.67 -1.52 13.10
C LEU A 158 -11.29 -0.91 13.37
N VAL A 159 -11.15 0.41 13.26
CA VAL A 159 -9.96 1.14 13.71
C VAL A 159 -9.80 1.07 15.23
N ASP A 160 -10.89 1.21 15.99
CA ASP A 160 -10.83 1.05 17.45
C ASP A 160 -10.41 -0.37 17.84
N LEU A 161 -10.93 -1.39 17.14
CA LEU A 161 -10.55 -2.79 17.35
C LEU A 161 -9.06 -3.01 17.06
N LEU A 162 -8.51 -2.44 15.97
CA LEU A 162 -7.08 -2.51 15.67
C LEU A 162 -6.24 -1.96 16.85
N ILE A 163 -6.64 -0.81 17.40
CA ILE A 163 -5.96 -0.17 18.53
C ILE A 163 -6.09 -1.00 19.80
N GLU A 164 -7.29 -1.53 20.08
CA GLU A 164 -7.53 -2.41 21.23
C GLU A 164 -6.66 -3.68 21.16
N ARG A 165 -6.51 -4.28 19.97
CA ARG A 165 -5.61 -5.42 19.75
C ARG A 165 -4.16 -5.06 20.10
N ILE A 166 -3.64 -3.94 19.60
CA ILE A 166 -2.29 -3.47 19.96
C ILE A 166 -2.13 -3.32 21.49
N GLN A 167 -3.11 -2.70 22.16
CA GLN A 167 -3.04 -2.47 23.61
C GLN A 167 -3.10 -3.77 24.42
N SER A 168 -3.83 -4.78 23.93
CA SER A 168 -4.01 -6.06 24.61
C SER A 168 -2.86 -7.05 24.39
N THR A 169 -2.16 -6.95 23.26
CA THR A 169 -1.06 -7.88 22.92
C THR A 169 0.33 -7.29 23.16
N SER A 170 0.45 -5.97 23.23
CA SER A 170 1.75 -5.29 23.30
C SER A 170 1.87 -4.29 24.46
N THR A 171 2.72 -4.63 25.42
CA THR A 171 3.00 -3.77 26.60
C THR A 171 3.72 -2.48 26.23
N THR A 172 4.48 -2.48 25.14
CA THR A 172 5.20 -1.32 24.61
C THR A 172 4.38 -0.61 23.52
N GLY A 173 3.21 -1.14 23.16
CA GLY A 173 2.29 -0.61 22.17
C GLY A 173 2.89 -0.51 20.77
N PHE A 174 3.73 -1.46 20.39
CA PHE A 174 4.01 -1.81 18.99
C PHE A 174 2.97 -2.84 18.52
N PHE A 175 2.63 -2.86 17.24
CA PHE A 175 1.78 -3.90 16.68
C PHE A 175 2.45 -5.27 16.83
N ASP A 176 1.77 -6.23 17.44
CA ASP A 176 2.21 -7.62 17.55
C ASP A 176 1.45 -8.45 16.51
N ASP A 177 2.15 -8.89 15.48
CA ASP A 177 1.55 -9.63 14.36
C ASP A 177 1.34 -11.13 14.66
N LYS A 178 1.61 -11.56 15.91
CA LYS A 178 1.44 -12.95 16.32
C LYS A 178 0.38 -13.11 17.41
N ALA A 179 -0.64 -13.90 17.11
CA ALA A 179 -1.66 -14.29 18.09
C ALA A 179 -1.10 -15.26 19.16
N GLY A 180 -1.53 -15.09 20.43
CA GLY A 180 -1.55 -16.19 21.41
C GLY A 180 -0.81 -15.98 22.74
N SER A 181 -0.01 -14.92 22.91
CA SER A 181 0.63 -14.60 24.21
C SER A 181 1.09 -13.14 24.26
N ILE A 182 1.29 -12.59 25.46
CA ILE A 182 2.06 -11.34 25.63
C ILE A 182 3.50 -11.63 25.18
N GLY A 183 3.85 -11.14 24.01
CA GLY A 183 5.11 -11.38 23.31
C GLY A 183 5.31 -10.33 22.23
N GLY A 184 6.12 -10.61 21.22
CA GLY A 184 6.24 -9.69 20.10
C GLY A 184 7.01 -10.31 18.94
N VAL A 185 6.31 -10.55 17.84
CA VAL A 185 6.96 -10.46 16.52
C VAL A 185 6.76 -9.01 16.07
N PHE A 186 7.63 -8.12 16.55
CA PHE A 186 7.60 -6.71 16.18
C PHE A 186 8.09 -6.53 14.75
N ASP A 187 7.30 -6.98 13.77
CA ASP A 187 7.70 -7.04 12.38
C ASP A 187 7.20 -5.84 11.56
N ILE A 188 7.68 -5.76 10.32
CA ILE A 188 7.28 -4.78 9.33
C ILE A 188 5.76 -4.78 9.07
N TYR A 189 5.05 -5.87 9.34
CA TYR A 189 3.59 -5.92 9.21
C TYR A 189 2.86 -4.93 10.14
N GLY A 190 3.48 -4.53 11.24
CA GLY A 190 2.99 -3.39 12.03
C GLY A 190 3.01 -2.09 11.23
N ILE A 191 4.12 -1.81 10.54
CA ILE A 191 4.24 -0.65 9.64
C ILE A 191 3.23 -0.76 8.48
N LEU A 192 3.10 -1.94 7.86
CA LEU A 192 2.09 -2.19 6.81
C LEU A 192 0.69 -1.83 7.30
N SER A 193 0.31 -2.29 8.51
CA SER A 193 -1.01 -2.05 9.08
C SER A 193 -1.33 -0.55 9.18
N PHE A 194 -0.37 0.28 9.60
CA PHE A 194 -0.56 1.74 9.65
C PHE A 194 -0.62 2.36 8.26
N ILE A 195 0.27 1.97 7.34
CA ILE A 195 0.28 2.45 5.96
C ILE A 195 -1.08 2.19 5.29
N PHE A 196 -1.54 0.95 5.40
CA PHE A 196 -2.75 0.46 4.76
C PHE A 196 -4.00 1.09 5.36
N THR A 197 -4.09 1.13 6.69
CA THR A 197 -5.20 1.78 7.41
C THR A 197 -5.27 3.28 7.07
N ARG A 198 -4.13 3.97 7.07
CA ARG A 198 -4.06 5.39 6.72
C ARG A 198 -4.47 5.62 5.27
N GLN A 199 -4.03 4.78 4.34
CA GLN A 199 -4.42 4.86 2.94
C GLN A 199 -5.94 4.68 2.79
N ALA A 200 -6.51 3.67 3.44
CA ALA A 200 -7.96 3.45 3.47
C ALA A 200 -8.70 4.68 3.99
N LEU A 201 -8.24 5.33 5.07
CA LEU A 201 -8.88 6.51 5.64
C LEU A 201 -8.70 7.80 4.80
N GLN A 202 -7.75 7.85 3.86
CA GLN A 202 -7.56 9.02 2.97
C GLN A 202 -8.56 9.03 1.80
N LEU A 203 -9.01 7.85 1.40
CA LEU A 203 -9.82 7.61 0.21
C LEU A 203 -11.35 7.83 0.30
N PRO A 204 -12.02 7.84 1.47
CA PRO A 204 -13.47 7.87 1.53
C PRO A 204 -14.02 9.29 1.44
N SER A 205 -15.33 9.38 1.20
CA SER A 205 -16.10 10.63 1.33
C SER A 205 -16.25 11.12 2.78
N ASN A 206 -16.10 10.24 3.77
CA ASN A 206 -16.27 10.59 5.20
C ASN A 206 -15.03 11.26 5.81
N MET A 207 -14.82 12.54 5.48
CA MET A 207 -13.70 13.33 5.99
C MET A 207 -13.70 13.47 7.53
N HIS A 208 -14.88 13.55 8.16
CA HIS A 208 -14.99 13.68 9.61
C HIS A 208 -14.47 12.44 10.35
N LEU A 209 -14.74 11.24 9.82
CA LEU A 209 -14.20 10.03 10.42
C LEU A 209 -12.67 10.02 10.35
N ARG A 210 -12.10 10.36 9.19
CA ARG A 210 -10.65 10.45 9.00
C ARG A 210 -10.02 11.39 10.02
N ASP A 211 -10.55 12.61 10.14
CA ASP A 211 -9.97 13.63 11.03
C ASP A 211 -10.05 13.21 12.51
N ARG A 212 -11.06 12.41 12.88
CA ARG A 212 -11.19 11.83 14.23
C ARG A 212 -10.27 10.63 14.48
N LYS A 213 -10.04 9.75 13.49
CA LYS A 213 -9.32 8.47 13.67
C LYS A 213 -7.84 8.52 13.30
N LEU A 214 -7.42 9.44 12.45
CA LEU A 214 -6.01 9.59 12.10
C LEU A 214 -5.14 9.96 13.33
N PRO A 215 -5.57 10.83 14.26
CA PRO A 215 -4.81 11.11 15.49
C PRO A 215 -4.66 9.90 16.42
N SER A 216 -5.63 8.97 16.45
CA SER A 216 -5.51 7.78 17.32
C SER A 216 -4.49 6.77 16.79
N LEU A 217 -4.24 6.74 15.47
CA LEU A 217 -3.19 5.93 14.85
C LEU A 217 -1.78 6.52 15.08
N ARG A 218 -1.68 7.86 15.08
CA ARG A 218 -0.43 8.61 15.26
C ARG A 218 0.39 8.11 16.46
N THR A 219 -0.26 7.94 17.61
CA THR A 219 0.38 7.49 18.87
C THR A 219 1.19 6.19 18.71
N TYR A 220 0.74 5.30 17.84
CA TYR A 220 1.38 4.01 17.59
C TYR A 220 2.37 4.09 16.42
N ALA A 221 1.99 4.77 15.33
CA ALA A 221 2.86 4.98 14.17
C ALA A 221 4.14 5.77 14.51
N GLU A 222 4.07 6.76 15.41
CA GLU A 222 5.25 7.55 15.83
C GLU A 222 6.34 6.70 16.48
N LYS A 223 5.99 5.57 17.11
CA LYS A 223 6.98 4.68 17.70
C LYS A 223 7.86 4.04 16.64
N TYR A 224 7.25 3.62 15.53
CA TYR A 224 7.98 3.12 14.36
C TYR A 224 8.82 4.23 13.73
N LEU A 225 8.29 5.44 13.58
CA LEU A 225 9.07 6.57 13.02
C LEU A 225 10.33 6.87 13.83
N ARG A 226 10.22 6.93 15.17
CA ARG A 226 11.37 7.11 16.05
C ARG A 226 12.36 5.96 15.94
N MET A 227 11.87 4.73 15.86
CA MET A 227 12.74 3.57 15.69
C MET A 227 13.49 3.59 14.35
N LEU A 228 12.85 4.06 13.27
CA LEU A 228 13.50 4.17 11.96
C LEU A 228 14.71 5.12 11.98
N THR A 229 14.74 6.16 12.82
CA THR A 229 15.93 7.04 12.86
C THR A 229 17.19 6.32 13.32
N ASP A 230 17.03 5.26 14.11
CA ASP A 230 18.13 4.45 14.64
C ASP A 230 18.38 3.18 13.81
N LEU A 231 17.34 2.63 13.17
CA LEU A 231 17.42 1.39 12.39
C LEU A 231 18.00 1.60 10.99
N VAL A 232 17.67 2.71 10.31
CA VAL A 232 18.14 2.91 8.94
C VAL A 232 19.65 3.05 8.95
N ARG A 233 20.29 2.10 8.28
CA ARG A 233 21.75 2.03 8.19
C ARG A 233 22.33 3.16 7.35
N MET A 234 23.63 3.36 7.47
CA MET A 234 24.35 4.37 6.69
C MET A 234 24.29 4.13 5.18
N ASP A 235 24.22 2.85 4.76
CA ASP A 235 24.03 2.45 3.36
C ASP A 235 22.60 2.67 2.86
N GLY A 236 21.64 2.95 3.75
CA GLY A 236 20.24 3.19 3.42
C GLY A 236 19.33 1.96 3.51
N LEU A 237 19.82 0.80 3.96
CA LEU A 237 18.94 -0.32 4.29
C LEU A 237 18.04 0.06 5.47
N GLY A 238 16.72 0.00 5.26
CA GLY A 238 15.73 0.55 6.17
C GLY A 238 15.31 -0.39 7.30
N TRP A 239 14.86 -1.59 6.95
CA TRP A 239 14.40 -2.60 7.89
C TRP A 239 15.36 -3.78 7.87
N SER A 240 16.01 -4.07 9.00
CA SER A 240 17.13 -5.02 9.06
C SER A 240 16.92 -6.20 10.01
N TYR A 241 15.69 -6.45 10.44
CA TYR A 241 15.36 -7.57 11.33
C TYR A 241 13.95 -8.09 11.04
N GLY A 242 13.63 -9.32 11.44
CA GLY A 242 12.30 -9.90 11.23
C GLY A 242 12.09 -10.43 9.81
N GLU A 243 10.84 -10.43 9.34
CA GLU A 243 10.50 -10.87 7.99
C GLU A 243 10.52 -9.69 7.02
N SER A 244 10.50 -9.99 5.72
CA SER A 244 10.33 -8.97 4.67
C SER A 244 11.36 -7.82 4.72
N ILE A 245 12.58 -8.06 5.23
CA ILE A 245 13.74 -7.13 5.27
C ILE A 245 14.27 -6.70 3.88
N GLY A 246 13.63 -7.18 2.81
CA GLY A 246 13.96 -6.89 1.42
C GLY A 246 13.24 -5.65 0.88
N ALA A 247 12.81 -5.74 -0.39
CA ALA A 247 12.16 -4.63 -1.09
C ALA A 247 10.90 -4.09 -0.38
N TYR A 248 10.06 -4.97 0.18
CA TYR A 248 8.86 -4.54 0.92
C TYR A 248 9.19 -3.77 2.19
N GLY A 249 10.15 -4.24 2.99
CA GLY A 249 10.65 -3.50 4.15
C GLY A 249 11.10 -2.09 3.77
N GLN A 250 11.86 -1.98 2.68
CA GLN A 250 12.30 -0.70 2.14
C GLN A 250 11.12 0.20 1.72
N MET A 251 10.17 -0.33 0.95
CA MET A 251 9.00 0.41 0.48
C MET A 251 8.12 0.87 1.65
N HIS A 252 7.96 0.04 2.68
CA HIS A 252 7.17 0.34 3.87
C HIS A 252 7.82 1.47 4.69
N CYS A 253 9.13 1.43 4.95
CA CYS A 253 9.84 2.50 5.65
C CYS A 253 9.67 3.86 4.94
N ILE A 254 9.89 3.90 3.62
CA ILE A 254 9.73 5.11 2.79
C ILE A 254 8.29 5.64 2.90
N THR A 255 7.31 4.75 2.73
CA THR A 255 5.90 5.13 2.74
C THR A 255 5.45 5.69 4.08
N LEU A 256 5.85 5.06 5.20
CA LEU A 256 5.49 5.53 6.53
C LEU A 256 6.02 6.95 6.78
N ILE A 257 7.28 7.23 6.43
CA ILE A 257 7.88 8.55 6.58
C ILE A 257 7.13 9.60 5.76
N LEU A 258 6.85 9.31 4.48
CA LEU A 258 6.14 10.24 3.60
C LEU A 258 4.71 10.51 4.08
N GLN A 259 3.98 9.48 4.50
CA GLN A 259 2.64 9.65 5.06
C GLN A 259 2.66 10.48 6.34
N ALA A 260 3.61 10.21 7.24
CA ALA A 260 3.79 10.93 8.49
C ALA A 260 4.16 12.41 8.28
N MET A 261 5.02 12.72 7.31
CA MET A 261 5.36 14.09 6.94
C MET A 261 4.13 14.85 6.43
N ARG A 262 3.34 14.23 5.55
CA ARG A 262 2.12 14.85 5.02
C ARG A 262 1.11 15.09 6.12
N ASP A 263 0.94 14.13 7.03
CA ASP A 263 -0.08 14.17 8.09
C ASP A 263 0.37 15.00 9.32
N GLY A 264 1.58 15.60 9.29
CA GLY A 264 2.09 16.45 10.36
C GLY A 264 2.47 15.69 11.63
N TRP A 265 2.79 14.39 11.51
CA TRP A 265 3.27 13.57 12.63
C TRP A 265 4.76 13.81 12.91
N ILE A 266 5.51 14.23 11.89
CA ILE A 266 6.90 14.70 12.00
C ILE A 266 6.86 16.23 12.08
N SER A 267 7.42 16.81 13.14
CA SER A 267 7.47 18.26 13.33
C SER A 267 8.38 18.93 12.29
N ASP A 268 8.17 20.22 12.03
CA ASP A 268 8.99 20.98 11.07
C ASP A 268 10.49 20.98 11.42
N GLU A 269 10.81 20.97 12.71
CA GLU A 269 12.19 20.86 13.23
C GLU A 269 12.84 19.50 12.91
N GLN A 270 12.05 18.43 12.88
CA GLN A 270 12.54 17.08 12.61
C GLN A 270 12.61 16.77 11.11
N LYS A 271 11.86 17.48 10.26
CA LYS A 271 11.80 17.24 8.81
C LYS A 271 13.17 17.12 8.13
N PRO A 272 14.18 17.96 8.42
CA PRO A 272 15.51 17.82 7.81
C PRO A 272 16.14 16.44 8.04
N TYR A 273 16.03 15.88 9.25
CA TYR A 273 16.57 14.56 9.57
C TYR A 273 15.85 13.44 8.79
N TYR A 274 14.52 13.53 8.71
CA TYR A 274 13.73 12.54 7.98
C TYR A 274 13.86 12.68 6.45
N PHE A 275 14.14 13.87 5.91
CA PHE A 275 14.48 14.01 4.49
C PHE A 275 15.80 13.32 4.15
N GLU A 276 16.82 13.45 5.01
CA GLU A 276 18.07 12.71 4.83
C GLU A 276 17.90 11.20 4.98
N LEU A 277 17.04 10.77 5.92
CA LEU A 277 16.64 9.36 6.06
C LEU A 277 15.97 8.85 4.79
N LEU A 278 14.98 9.58 4.28
CA LEU A 278 14.25 9.28 3.06
C LEU A 278 15.18 9.20 1.85
N ARG A 279 16.17 10.09 1.75
CA ARG A 279 17.14 10.11 0.65
C ARG A 279 17.96 8.83 0.61
N ARG A 280 18.49 8.40 1.77
CA ARG A 280 19.26 7.15 1.91
C ARG A 280 18.37 5.93 1.61
N LEU A 281 17.17 5.89 2.19
CA LEU A 281 16.23 4.81 1.96
C LEU A 281 15.89 4.66 0.47
N PHE A 282 15.57 5.77 -0.19
CA PHE A 282 15.20 5.74 -1.60
C PHE A 282 16.38 5.41 -2.51
N HIS A 283 17.57 5.95 -2.21
CA HIS A 283 18.77 5.59 -2.95
C HIS A 283 19.05 4.08 -2.87
N PHE A 284 19.00 3.49 -1.68
CA PHE A 284 19.16 2.05 -1.50
C PHE A 284 18.08 1.26 -2.25
N PHE A 285 16.81 1.69 -2.17
CA PHE A 285 15.72 1.06 -2.94
C PHE A 285 16.03 1.04 -4.44
N PHE A 286 16.45 2.19 -4.96
CA PHE A 286 16.71 2.42 -6.37
C PHE A 286 17.90 1.61 -6.90
N VAL A 287 19.03 1.62 -6.19
CA VAL A 287 20.25 0.91 -6.66
C VAL A 287 20.18 -0.59 -6.43
N THR A 288 19.49 -1.02 -5.37
CA THR A 288 19.43 -2.43 -5.00
C THR A 288 18.30 -3.12 -5.74
N TYR A 289 17.06 -2.65 -5.61
CA TYR A 289 15.90 -3.43 -6.03
C TYR A 289 15.35 -3.07 -7.40
N LEU A 290 15.68 -1.93 -7.99
CA LEU A 290 15.09 -1.52 -9.26
C LEU A 290 15.99 -1.88 -10.45
N ASP A 291 15.49 -2.73 -11.33
CA ASP A 291 16.06 -2.90 -12.67
C ASP A 291 15.52 -1.78 -13.58
N GLN A 292 16.38 -0.83 -13.90
CA GLN A 292 16.03 0.32 -14.75
C GLN A 292 15.93 -0.04 -16.23
N GLU A 293 16.64 -1.08 -16.67
CA GLU A 293 16.65 -1.48 -18.08
C GLU A 293 15.32 -2.11 -18.47
N HIS A 294 14.77 -2.93 -17.57
CA HIS A 294 13.57 -3.71 -17.83
C HIS A 294 12.33 -3.24 -17.07
N GLY A 295 12.48 -2.26 -16.17
CA GLY A 295 11.36 -1.70 -15.41
C GLY A 295 10.71 -2.69 -14.45
N PHE A 296 11.49 -3.47 -13.70
CA PHE A 296 10.94 -4.37 -12.68
C PHE A 296 11.73 -4.35 -11.37
N LEU A 297 11.10 -4.88 -10.32
CA LEU A 297 11.69 -5.01 -9.00
C LEU A 297 12.40 -6.37 -8.88
N VAL A 298 13.70 -6.33 -8.65
CA VAL A 298 14.52 -7.52 -8.41
C VAL A 298 14.36 -7.98 -6.97
N ILE A 299 13.41 -8.89 -6.75
CA ILE A 299 13.13 -9.50 -5.44
C ILE A 299 13.75 -10.89 -5.27
N ARG A 300 14.27 -11.47 -6.34
CA ARG A 300 14.95 -12.78 -6.37
C ARG A 300 16.10 -12.74 -7.38
N ASP A 301 17.27 -13.16 -6.94
CA ASP A 301 18.46 -13.41 -7.77
C ASP A 301 19.45 -14.31 -7.01
N GLU A 302 20.73 -14.33 -7.40
CA GLU A 302 21.77 -15.12 -6.74
C GLU A 302 22.04 -14.70 -5.29
N GLU A 303 21.74 -13.45 -4.92
CA GLU A 303 22.02 -12.89 -3.60
C GLU A 303 20.76 -12.64 -2.76
N ARG A 304 19.58 -12.59 -3.39
CA ARG A 304 18.32 -12.15 -2.79
C ARG A 304 17.22 -13.17 -2.98
N ASN A 305 16.35 -13.25 -1.98
CA ASN A 305 15.13 -14.04 -2.05
C ASN A 305 14.02 -13.37 -1.25
N THR A 306 12.77 -13.78 -1.48
CA THR A 306 11.61 -13.34 -0.72
C THR A 306 10.64 -14.50 -0.50
N SER A 307 9.72 -14.31 0.46
CA SER A 307 8.66 -15.27 0.80
C SER A 307 7.94 -15.76 -0.45
N HIS A 308 7.56 -17.05 -0.46
CA HIS A 308 6.72 -17.63 -1.53
C HIS A 308 5.36 -16.95 -1.68
N LYS A 309 4.95 -16.14 -0.70
CA LYS A 309 3.75 -15.31 -0.75
C LYS A 309 3.93 -13.98 -1.50
N HIS A 310 5.12 -13.70 -2.05
CA HIS A 310 5.38 -12.53 -2.87
C HIS A 310 5.94 -12.97 -4.23
N SER A 311 5.16 -12.82 -5.30
CA SER A 311 5.64 -13.04 -6.67
C SER A 311 6.32 -11.79 -7.23
N THR A 312 7.06 -11.96 -8.32
CA THR A 312 7.68 -10.83 -9.05
C THR A 312 6.62 -9.92 -9.65
N ARG A 313 5.51 -10.46 -10.16
CA ARG A 313 4.40 -9.65 -10.69
C ARG A 313 3.76 -8.80 -9.61
N MET A 314 3.44 -9.41 -8.46
CA MET A 314 2.91 -8.69 -7.31
C MET A 314 3.85 -7.56 -6.87
N ALA A 315 5.15 -7.86 -6.75
CA ALA A 315 6.16 -6.88 -6.36
C ALA A 315 6.28 -5.72 -7.36
N ASN A 316 6.18 -5.98 -8.67
CA ASN A 316 6.18 -4.94 -9.69
C ASN A 316 4.96 -4.03 -9.60
N PHE A 317 3.76 -4.62 -9.48
CA PHE A 317 2.54 -3.83 -9.31
C PHE A 317 2.59 -3.01 -8.01
N ASP A 318 3.06 -3.59 -6.91
CA ASP A 318 3.24 -2.86 -5.66
C ASP A 318 4.30 -1.76 -5.76
N ALA A 319 5.41 -1.98 -6.46
CA ALA A 319 6.42 -0.95 -6.69
C ALA A 319 5.82 0.23 -7.47
N ALA A 320 5.12 -0.03 -8.58
CA ALA A 320 4.43 1.01 -9.36
C ALA A 320 3.42 1.78 -8.49
N ARG A 321 2.65 1.06 -7.68
CA ARG A 321 1.70 1.61 -6.72
C ARG A 321 2.38 2.53 -5.70
N TYR A 322 3.46 2.07 -5.06
CA TYR A 322 4.18 2.85 -4.06
C TYR A 322 4.82 4.09 -4.67
N LEU A 323 5.43 3.97 -5.84
CA LEU A 323 6.03 5.10 -6.55
C LEU A 323 4.99 6.18 -6.91
N CYS A 324 3.79 5.78 -7.37
CA CYS A 324 2.68 6.71 -7.58
C CYS A 324 2.27 7.42 -6.28
N GLN A 325 2.17 6.68 -5.18
CA GLN A 325 1.85 7.26 -3.87
C GLN A 325 2.94 8.23 -3.40
N TRP A 326 4.20 7.86 -3.53
CA TRP A 326 5.34 8.68 -3.11
C TRP A 326 5.40 9.98 -3.90
N ALA A 327 5.14 9.93 -5.20
CA ALA A 327 5.06 11.14 -6.03
C ALA A 327 3.95 12.09 -5.55
N ARG A 328 2.75 11.58 -5.27
CA ARG A 328 1.63 12.41 -4.77
C ARG A 328 1.92 12.97 -3.37
N LEU A 329 2.46 12.15 -2.47
CA LEU A 329 2.85 12.58 -1.13
C LEU A 329 3.94 13.65 -1.20
N ALA A 330 4.96 13.45 -2.02
CA ALA A 330 6.05 14.40 -2.21
C ALA A 330 5.56 15.76 -2.71
N LYS A 331 4.67 15.78 -3.71
CA LYS A 331 4.02 17.01 -4.20
C LYS A 331 3.23 17.71 -3.08
N SER A 332 2.53 16.96 -2.23
CA SER A 332 1.76 17.51 -1.11
C SER A 332 2.63 18.03 0.04
N ILE A 333 3.80 17.43 0.29
CA ILE A 333 4.72 17.82 1.36
C ILE A 333 5.50 19.08 0.97
N GLY A 334 5.92 19.18 -0.29
CA GLY A 334 6.75 20.29 -0.78
C GLY A 334 8.17 20.29 -0.20
N GLY A 335 8.95 21.36 -0.44
CA GLY A 335 10.34 21.48 0.01
C GLY A 335 11.36 20.76 -0.88
N THR A 336 12.58 20.56 -0.38
CA THR A 336 13.70 19.97 -1.14
C THR A 336 14.31 18.74 -0.45
N MET A 337 14.77 17.79 -1.27
CA MET A 337 15.57 16.62 -0.85
C MET A 337 17.08 16.89 -0.95
N ASP A 338 17.47 18.12 -1.33
CA ASP A 338 18.88 18.47 -1.46
C ASP A 338 19.59 18.28 -0.12
N PRO A 339 20.82 17.73 -0.11
CA PRO A 339 21.58 17.55 1.11
C PRO A 339 21.75 18.90 1.80
N LYS A 340 21.28 19.00 3.04
CA LYS A 340 21.56 20.15 3.91
C LYS A 340 22.45 19.70 5.06
N PRO A 341 23.39 20.53 5.53
CA PRO A 341 24.10 20.27 6.77
C PRO A 341 23.06 20.06 7.87
N LEU A 342 23.11 18.92 8.56
CA LEU A 342 22.26 18.71 9.72
C LEU A 342 22.62 19.77 10.78
N PRO A 343 21.63 20.37 11.46
CA PRO A 343 21.91 21.23 12.60
C PRO A 343 22.76 20.46 13.63
N SER A 344 23.83 21.11 14.08
CA SER A 344 24.80 20.59 15.05
C SER A 344 24.19 20.32 16.42
#